data_AF-A0AAJ1U4S9-F1
#
_entry.id   AF-A0AAJ1U4S9-F1
#
_cell.length_a   1.000
_cell.length_b   1.000
_cell.length_c   1.000
_cell.angle_alpha   90.00
_cell.angle_beta   90.00
_cell.angle_gamma   90.00
#
_symmetry.space_group_name_H-M   'P 1'
#
loop_
_entity.id
_entity.type
_entity.pdbx_description
1 polymer ?
#
loop_
_entity_poly.entity_id
_entity_poly.type
_entity_poly.pdbx_seq_one_letter_code
_entity_poly.pdbx_strand_id
1 'polypeptide(L)' 'MTRPMGIVLPRTSNIARLEENLHAAELVLSAEEIARIDALGTPEGRLVSPETLAPDWD' A
#
# COMPACT_ATOMS: atom_id res chain seq x y z
N MET A 1 -6.56 9.15 2.50
CA MET A 1 -6.89 7.86 1.79
C MET A 1 -7.55 8.16 0.45
N THR A 2 -6.90 7.84 -0.68
CA THR A 2 -7.29 8.45 -1.98
C THR A 2 -7.85 7.45 -3.02
N ARG A 3 -7.87 6.15 -2.72
CA ARG A 3 -8.45 5.13 -3.63
C ARG A 3 -9.78 4.62 -3.10
N PRO A 4 -10.83 4.52 -3.95
CA PRO A 4 -12.10 3.97 -3.54
C PRO A 4 -11.94 2.49 -3.14
N MET A 5 -12.57 2.11 -2.02
CA MET A 5 -12.65 0.74 -1.48
C MET A 5 -11.34 0.10 -0.97
N GLY A 6 -10.22 0.81 -0.95
CA GLY A 6 -8.98 0.31 -0.36
C GLY A 6 -8.93 0.48 1.16
N ILE A 7 -8.69 -0.60 1.90
CA ILE A 7 -8.38 -0.57 3.34
C ILE A 7 -6.92 -0.96 3.52
N VAL A 8 -6.13 -0.09 4.17
CA VAL A 8 -4.70 -0.31 4.40
C VAL A 8 -4.47 -0.78 5.83
N LEU A 9 -3.59 -1.79 5.99
CA LEU A 9 -3.20 -2.34 7.29
C LEU A 9 -1.72 -2.08 7.56
N PRO A 10 -1.34 -0.88 8.03
CA PRO A 10 0.06 -0.57 8.34
C PRO A 10 0.51 -1.36 9.57
N ARG A 11 1.62 -2.09 9.46
CA ARG A 11 2.24 -2.81 10.58
C ARG A 11 3.30 -1.94 11.25
N THR A 12 3.22 -1.78 12.57
CA THR A 12 4.32 -1.22 13.37
C THR A 12 4.45 -1.95 14.71
N SER A 13 5.68 -2.07 15.21
CA SER A 13 5.99 -2.48 16.59
C SER A 13 6.64 -1.34 17.38
N ASN A 14 6.79 -0.16 16.77
CA ASN A 14 7.34 1.06 17.38
C ASN A 14 6.20 2.06 17.58
N ILE A 15 6.03 2.53 18.82
CA ILE A 15 4.96 3.46 19.21
C ILE A 15 5.06 4.82 18.49
N ALA A 16 6.28 5.33 18.24
CA ALA A 16 6.45 6.59 17.51
C ALA A 16 5.92 6.49 16.08
N ARG A 17 6.07 5.32 15.44
CA ARG A 17 5.57 5.07 14.08
C ARG A 17 4.05 4.85 14.02
N LEU A 18 3.41 4.58 15.15
CA LEU A 18 1.96 4.44 15.19
C LEU A 18 1.29 5.76 14.83
N GLU A 19 1.72 6.84 15.47
CA GLU A 19 1.21 8.19 15.23
C GLU A 19 1.42 8.62 13.76
N GLU A 20 2.64 8.46 13.24
CA GLU A 20 2.97 8.78 11.84
C GLU A 20 2.09 8.01 10.84
N ASN A 21 1.89 6.71 11.07
CA ASN A 21 1.05 5.87 10.20
C ASN A 21 -0.43 6.31 10.23
N LEU A 22 -0.93 6.78 11.39
CA LEU A 22 -2.30 7.26 11.53
C LEU A 22 -2.50 8.59 10.82
N HIS A 23 -1.54 9.52 10.91
CA HIS A 23 -1.60 10.80 10.20
C HIS A 23 -1.66 10.63 8.67
N ALA A 24 -1.13 9.55 8.12
CA ALA A 24 -1.23 9.27 6.69
C ALA A 24 -2.69 9.14 6.19
N ALA A 25 -3.65 8.82 7.07
CA ALA A 25 -5.06 8.76 6.71
C ALA A 25 -5.62 10.11 6.24
N GLU A 26 -5.08 11.20 6.78
CA GLU A 26 -5.51 12.59 6.54
C GLU A 26 -4.89 13.18 5.27
N LEU A 27 -3.88 12.52 4.68
CA LEU A 27 -3.26 12.96 3.44
C LEU A 27 -4.21 12.81 2.25
N VAL A 28 -4.32 13.89 1.48
CA VAL A 28 -5.01 13.94 0.19
C VAL A 28 -3.97 14.21 -0.88
N LEU A 29 -3.83 13.25 -1.79
CA LEU A 29 -2.95 13.37 -2.95
C LEU A 29 -3.76 13.84 -4.15
N SER A 30 -3.14 14.66 -5.00
CA SER A 30 -3.68 15.01 -6.31
C SER A 30 -3.71 13.79 -7.23
N ALA A 31 -4.54 13.86 -8.28
CA ALA A 31 -4.60 12.80 -9.29
C ALA A 31 -3.24 12.57 -9.97
N GLU A 32 -2.45 13.63 -10.17
CA GLU A 32 -1.12 13.53 -10.76
C GLU A 32 -0.14 12.80 -9.83
N GLU A 33 -0.15 13.10 -8.53
CA GLU A 33 0.68 12.40 -7.54
C GLU A 33 0.35 10.91 -7.46
N ILE A 34 -0.94 10.56 -7.49
CA ILE A 34 -1.38 9.16 -7.50
C ILE A 34 -0.88 8.47 -8.77
N ALA A 35 -1.03 9.09 -9.94
CA ALA A 35 -0.56 8.53 -11.20
C ALA A 35 0.95 8.29 -11.20
N ARG A 36 1.74 9.20 -10.62
CA ARG A 36 3.19 9.01 -10.46
C ARG A 36 3.53 7.84 -9.53
N ILE A 37 2.75 7.63 -8.47
CA ILE A 37 2.93 6.48 -7.56
C ILE A 37 2.56 5.17 -8.26
N ASP A 38 1.44 5.13 -8.99
CA ASP A 38 1.02 3.95 -9.75
C ASP A 38 2.04 3.51 -10.79
N ALA A 39 2.72 4.48 -11.43
CA ALA A 39 3.77 4.20 -12.39
C ALA A 39 5.01 3.51 -11.79
N LEU A 40 5.14 3.42 -10.45
CA LEU A 40 6.22 2.68 -9.78
C LEU A 40 5.98 1.17 -9.74
N GLY A 41 4.77 0.69 -10.06
CA GLY A 41 4.45 -0.73 -10.05
C GLY A 41 5.23 -1.52 -11.10
N THR A 42 5.68 -2.73 -10.73
CA THR A 42 6.37 -3.67 -11.64
C THR A 42 5.72 -5.05 -11.61
N PRO A 43 5.84 -5.85 -12.69
CA PRO A 43 5.30 -7.23 -12.72
C PRO A 43 5.89 -8.13 -11.62
N GLU A 44 7.16 -7.91 -11.26
CA GLU A 44 7.87 -8.70 -10.25
C GLU A 44 7.66 -8.17 -8.81
N GLY A 45 6.80 -7.16 -8.61
CA GLY A 45 6.64 -6.46 -7.34
C GLY A 45 5.91 -7.22 -6.22
N ARG A 46 5.44 -8.45 -6.48
CA ARG A 46 4.67 -9.24 -5.50
C ARG A 46 5.59 -9.79 -4.40
N LEU A 47 5.42 -9.30 -3.17
CA LEU A 47 6.25 -9.70 -2.03
C LEU A 47 5.85 -11.05 -1.40
N VAL A 48 4.59 -11.47 -1.53
CA VAL A 48 4.06 -12.67 -0.88
C VAL A 48 3.52 -13.60 -1.96
N SER A 49 4.23 -14.71 -2.21
CA SER A 49 3.82 -15.77 -3.15
C SER A 49 4.36 -17.13 -2.69
N PRO A 50 3.89 -17.68 -1.56
CA PRO A 50 4.34 -18.98 -1.07
C PRO A 50 3.93 -20.13 -2.00
N GLU A 51 4.86 -21.03 -2.32
CA GLU A 51 4.68 -22.10 -3.31
C GLU A 51 3.45 -23.01 -3.06
N THR A 52 3.10 -23.22 -1.79
CA THR A 52 2.03 -24.17 -1.41
C THR A 52 0.64 -23.54 -1.30
N LEU A 53 0.54 -22.22 -1.35
CA LEU A 53 -0.69 -21.49 -1.06
C LEU A 53 -1.01 -20.40 -2.09
N ALA A 54 -0.01 -19.89 -2.81
CA ALA A 54 -0.23 -18.92 -3.86
C ALA A 54 -1.05 -19.55 -5.00
N PRO A 55 -2.13 -18.90 -5.46
CA PRO A 55 -2.82 -19.31 -6.67
C PRO A 55 -1.98 -18.95 -7.91
N ASP A 56 -2.44 -19.42 -9.07
CA ASP A 56 -2.03 -18.86 -10.36
C ASP A 56 -2.58 -17.42 -10.43
N TRP A 57 -1.69 -16.45 -10.31
CA TRP A 57 -2.03 -15.03 -10.43
C TRP A 57 -2.28 -14.69 -11.91
N ASP A 58 -3.31 -13.88 -12.15
CA ASP A 58 -3.69 -13.32 -13.47
C ASP A 58 -2.53 -12.70 -14.26
#